data_AF-A0A850XDG9-F1
#
_entry.id   AF-A0A850XDG9-F1
#
_cell.length_a   1.000
_cell.length_b   1.000
_cell.length_c   1.000
_cell.angle_alpha   90.00
_cell.angle_beta   90.00
_cell.angle_gamma   90.00
#
_symmetry.space_group_name_H-M   'P 1'
#
loop_
_entity.id
_entity.type
_entity.pdbx_description
1 polymer ?
#
loop_
_entity_poly.entity_id
_entity_poly.type
_entity_poly.pdbx_seq_one_letter_code
_entity_poly.pdbx_strand_id
1 'polypeptide(L)'
;GEVCNMINKKYNEFLPSMQSAEDLVSQVDGLTNNIDLLKAGIENEVQRDLNVAVAEFTELKQQLERDTLVLSVLKKLQEFDIAIKEYNTALLEKKYVTAAQQLEKARSNLKTLESRKGFELKILKALGTELTVQTQNMLYHLGEEWQKLAVWKLPPSKDSSSLESVVRSELHLRAVPLKEDDVAGPPVAAVLQAFAVLGELHTKLKIFGQLLLKYVLKPLILYPSLQPFTEEQSDVFILRFKSEKPGLDHSSPIEVFNKIKLVFEVLHKYLLNVPLEQPAEDKKECGVTLAELLGDMIWEDLSDCLIQNCLVNSIPTNSSKLEQYIEVIKSTEEFEKALKDMRFLKGDATELLKYARNVNSHFANKKCQDVIVAARNLMTSEIHNTVKVT
;
A
#
# COMPACT_ATOMS: atom_id res chain seq x y z
N GLY A 1 -52.71 116.41 18.42
CA GLY A 1 -53.72 115.33 18.31
C GLY A 1 -53.23 114.14 17.50
N GLU A 2 -52.49 114.34 16.41
CA GLU A 2 -52.17 113.28 15.44
C GLU A 2 -51.05 112.32 15.89
N VAL A 3 -50.04 112.81 16.61
CA VAL A 3 -48.90 112.01 17.08
C VAL A 3 -49.33 110.96 18.11
N CYS A 4 -50.19 111.32 19.07
CA CYS A 4 -50.73 110.35 20.05
C CYS A 4 -51.61 109.27 19.39
N ASN A 5 -52.42 109.61 18.39
CA ASN A 5 -53.24 108.61 17.69
C ASN A 5 -52.40 107.67 16.82
N MET A 6 -51.34 108.18 16.18
CA MET A 6 -50.39 107.35 15.42
C MET A 6 -49.62 106.40 16.33
N ILE A 7 -49.19 106.88 17.50
CA ILE A 7 -48.51 106.08 18.52
C ILE A 7 -49.44 105.02 19.10
N ASN A 8 -50.70 105.35 19.42
CA ASN A 8 -51.66 104.37 19.93
C ASN A 8 -52.03 103.31 18.87
N LYS A 9 -52.16 103.70 17.59
CA LYS A 9 -52.45 102.76 16.51
C LYS A 9 -51.27 101.81 16.27
N LYS A 10 -50.04 102.35 16.24
CA LYS A 10 -48.81 101.56 16.18
C LYS A 10 -48.65 100.65 17.40
N TYR A 11 -48.99 101.12 18.61
CA TYR A 11 -48.93 100.33 19.84
C TYR A 11 -49.96 99.20 19.83
N ASN A 12 -51.19 99.46 19.42
CA ASN A 12 -52.24 98.45 19.26
C ASN A 12 -51.93 97.42 18.16
N GLU A 13 -51.16 97.79 17.13
CA GLU A 13 -50.63 96.87 16.11
C GLU A 13 -49.41 96.08 16.60
N PHE A 14 -48.58 96.67 17.47
CA PHE A 14 -47.32 96.07 17.95
C PHE A 14 -47.53 95.12 19.13
N LEU A 15 -48.50 95.38 20.00
CA LEU A 15 -48.77 94.56 21.19
C LEU A 15 -49.14 93.09 20.85
N PRO A 16 -50.03 92.83 19.86
CA PRO A 16 -50.32 91.45 19.42
C PRO A 16 -49.10 90.78 18.77
N SER A 17 -48.29 91.55 18.04
CA SER A 17 -47.05 91.05 17.44
C SER A 17 -46.02 90.66 18.51
N MET A 18 -45.89 91.48 19.56
CA MET A 18 -45.01 91.20 20.70
C MET A 18 -45.49 89.97 21.48
N GLN A 19 -46.79 89.88 21.78
CA GLN A 19 -47.37 88.70 22.43
C GLN A 19 -47.20 87.43 21.58
N SER A 20 -47.42 87.52 20.27
CA SER A 20 -47.18 86.39 19.36
C SER A 20 -45.71 85.98 19.31
N ALA A 21 -44.78 86.93 19.42
CA ALA A 21 -43.35 86.64 19.48
C ALA A 21 -42.96 86.02 20.83
N GLU A 22 -43.57 86.45 21.93
CA GLU A 22 -43.38 85.88 23.27
C GLU A 22 -43.93 84.43 23.34
N ASP A 23 -45.11 84.20 22.76
CA ASP A 23 -45.69 82.86 22.62
C ASP A 23 -44.84 81.98 21.70
N LEU A 24 -44.28 82.52 20.62
CA LEU A 24 -43.37 81.81 19.73
C LEU A 24 -42.06 81.44 20.44
N VAL A 25 -41.49 82.36 21.25
CA VAL A 25 -40.30 82.08 22.07
C VAL A 25 -40.60 80.97 23.08
N SER A 26 -41.73 81.04 23.78
CA SER A 26 -42.21 79.98 24.67
C SER A 26 -42.34 78.61 23.95
N GLN A 27 -42.91 78.59 22.74
CA GLN A 27 -43.02 77.36 21.94
C GLN A 27 -41.66 76.85 21.46
N VAL A 28 -40.74 77.75 21.08
CA VAL A 28 -39.38 77.40 20.66
C VAL A 28 -38.59 76.83 21.84
N ASP A 29 -38.69 77.42 23.02
CA ASP A 29 -38.07 76.91 24.25
C ASP A 29 -38.64 75.54 24.63
N GLY A 30 -39.96 75.37 24.52
CA GLY A 30 -40.62 74.08 24.72
C GLY A 30 -40.16 73.00 23.73
N LEU A 31 -40.04 73.36 22.45
CA LEU A 31 -39.55 72.45 21.41
C LEU A 31 -38.08 72.09 21.62
N THR A 32 -37.25 73.05 22.05
CA THR A 32 -35.83 72.83 22.35
C THR A 32 -35.66 71.86 23.50
N ASN A 33 -36.42 72.05 24.59
CA ASN A 33 -36.43 71.10 25.71
C ASN A 33 -36.88 69.69 25.30
N ASN A 34 -37.89 69.58 24.44
CA ASN A 34 -38.33 68.29 23.91
C ASN A 34 -37.26 67.62 23.03
N ILE A 35 -36.53 68.40 22.23
CA ILE A 35 -35.40 67.90 21.43
C ILE A 35 -34.27 67.42 22.33
N ASP A 36 -33.95 68.15 23.39
CA ASP A 36 -32.90 67.76 24.34
C ASP A 36 -33.28 66.50 25.12
N LEU A 37 -34.54 66.36 25.55
CA LEU A 37 -35.07 65.14 26.16
C LEU A 37 -35.02 63.96 25.19
N LEU A 38 -35.41 64.16 23.93
CA LEU A 38 -35.36 63.12 22.91
C LEU A 38 -33.91 62.69 22.64
N LYS A 39 -32.99 63.65 22.53
CA LYS A 39 -31.56 63.39 22.32
C LYS A 39 -30.96 62.62 23.51
N ALA A 40 -31.30 63.02 24.73
CA ALA A 40 -30.87 62.31 25.94
C ALA A 40 -31.47 60.89 26.02
N GLY A 41 -32.72 60.68 25.58
CA GLY A 41 -33.32 59.35 25.48
C GLY A 41 -32.62 58.46 24.45
N ILE A 42 -32.28 59.02 23.29
CA ILE A 42 -31.51 58.31 22.25
C ILE A 42 -30.11 57.93 22.74
N GLU A 43 -29.38 58.87 23.35
CA GLU A 43 -28.01 58.63 23.84
C GLU A 43 -27.95 57.69 25.05
N ASN A 44 -28.90 57.78 25.98
CA ASN A 44 -28.81 57.03 27.24
C ASN A 44 -29.54 55.68 27.22
N GLU A 45 -30.71 55.59 26.59
CA GLU A 45 -31.47 54.34 26.51
C GLU A 45 -31.13 53.59 25.23
N VAL A 46 -31.37 54.21 24.07
CA VAL A 46 -31.24 53.49 22.78
C VAL A 46 -29.80 53.05 22.52
N GLN A 47 -28.81 53.92 22.70
CA GLN A 47 -27.39 53.54 22.49
C GLN A 47 -26.92 52.51 23.51
N ARG A 48 -27.38 52.59 24.77
CA ARG A 48 -27.03 51.65 25.82
C ARG A 48 -27.61 50.27 25.52
N ASP A 49 -28.89 50.20 25.19
CA ASP A 49 -29.58 48.96 24.85
C ASP A 49 -28.96 48.33 23.60
N LEU A 50 -28.59 49.14 22.60
CA LEU A 50 -27.87 48.67 21.43
C LEU A 50 -26.50 48.07 21.80
N ASN A 51 -25.74 48.72 22.69
CA ASN A 51 -24.44 48.20 23.14
C ASN A 51 -24.60 46.88 23.92
N VAL A 52 -25.64 46.74 24.75
CA VAL A 52 -25.96 45.50 25.46
C VAL A 52 -26.33 44.40 24.46
N ALA A 53 -27.21 44.69 23.51
CA ALA A 53 -27.61 43.72 22.48
C ALA A 53 -26.43 43.28 21.60
N VAL A 54 -25.51 44.18 21.26
CA VAL A 54 -24.27 43.85 20.54
C VAL A 54 -23.39 42.93 21.37
N ALA A 55 -23.24 43.19 22.68
CA ALA A 55 -22.48 42.33 23.57
C ALA A 55 -23.08 40.92 23.67
N GLU A 56 -24.39 40.81 23.92
CA GLU A 56 -25.12 39.54 23.96
C GLU A 56 -25.02 38.79 22.63
N PHE A 57 -25.15 39.49 21.49
CA PHE A 57 -24.96 38.89 20.17
C PHE A 57 -23.55 38.34 19.99
N THR A 58 -22.51 39.08 20.41
CA THR A 58 -21.13 38.58 20.32
C THR A 58 -20.88 37.38 21.22
N GLU A 59 -21.49 37.33 22.39
CA GLU A 59 -21.42 36.19 23.30
C GLU A 59 -22.13 34.96 22.71
N LEU A 60 -23.36 35.13 22.21
CA LEU A 60 -24.10 34.08 21.52
C LEU A 60 -23.36 33.57 20.28
N LYS A 61 -22.73 34.45 19.50
CA LYS A 61 -21.92 34.08 18.35
C LYS A 61 -20.71 33.24 18.78
N GLN A 62 -19.97 33.67 19.79
CA GLN A 62 -18.84 32.89 20.32
C GLN A 62 -19.30 31.55 20.87
N GLN A 63 -20.43 31.50 21.56
CA GLN A 63 -21.00 30.27 22.09
C GLN A 63 -21.39 29.32 20.96
N LEU A 64 -22.05 29.82 19.91
CA LEU A 64 -22.39 29.04 18.72
C LEU A 64 -21.15 28.48 18.02
N GLU A 65 -20.08 29.28 17.91
CA GLU A 65 -18.80 28.83 17.34
C GLU A 65 -18.18 27.70 18.18
N ARG A 66 -18.17 27.83 19.52
CA ARG A 66 -17.70 26.77 20.43
C ARG A 66 -18.54 25.50 20.31
N ASP A 67 -19.86 25.64 20.33
CA ASP A 67 -20.79 24.50 20.27
C ASP A 67 -20.70 23.78 18.93
N THR A 68 -20.51 24.53 17.83
CA THR A 68 -20.28 23.96 16.49
C THR A 68 -18.97 23.17 16.46
N LEU A 69 -17.91 23.67 17.08
CA LEU A 69 -16.64 22.95 17.19
C LEU A 69 -16.79 21.66 18.00
N VAL A 70 -17.43 21.73 19.18
CA VAL A 70 -17.71 20.57 20.03
C VAL A 70 -18.54 19.53 19.29
N LEU A 71 -19.62 19.94 18.62
CA LEU A 71 -20.48 19.04 17.85
C LEU A 71 -19.71 18.35 16.73
N SER A 72 -18.84 19.08 16.02
CA SER A 72 -18.02 18.50 14.96
C SER A 72 -17.02 17.45 15.48
N VAL A 73 -16.47 17.67 16.68
CA VAL A 73 -15.57 16.73 17.35
C VAL A 73 -16.33 15.49 17.81
N LEU A 74 -17.48 15.68 18.47
CA LEU A 74 -18.34 14.58 18.91
C LEU A 74 -18.81 13.71 17.75
N LYS A 75 -19.14 14.33 16.60
CA LYS A 75 -19.50 13.59 15.39
C LYS A 75 -18.35 12.72 14.88
N LYS A 76 -17.11 13.24 14.88
CA LYS A 76 -15.93 12.44 14.50
C LYS A 76 -15.60 11.33 15.49
N LEU A 77 -15.79 11.57 16.78
CA LEU A 77 -15.65 10.53 17.81
C LEU A 77 -16.70 9.43 17.64
N GLN A 78 -17.94 9.81 17.34
CA GLN A 78 -19.02 8.87 17.04
C GLN A 78 -18.72 8.05 15.78
N GLU A 79 -18.25 8.68 14.70
CA GLU A 79 -17.84 7.98 13.49
C GLU A 79 -16.68 7.00 13.74
N PHE A 80 -15.75 7.33 14.64
CA PHE A 80 -14.69 6.41 15.09
C PHE A 80 -15.27 5.21 15.85
N ASP A 81 -16.12 5.46 16.85
CA ASP A 81 -16.75 4.39 17.66
C ASP A 81 -17.61 3.44 16.81
N ILE A 82 -18.39 3.98 15.87
CA ILE A 82 -19.16 3.19 14.90
C ILE A 82 -18.23 2.32 14.06
N ALA A 83 -17.14 2.87 13.53
CA ALA A 83 -16.18 2.12 12.72
C ALA A 83 -15.54 0.97 13.51
N ILE A 84 -15.18 1.19 14.78
CA ILE A 84 -14.63 0.13 15.65
C ILE A 84 -15.68 -0.95 15.96
N LYS A 85 -16.94 -0.57 16.19
CA LYS A 85 -18.03 -1.53 16.41
C LYS A 85 -18.30 -2.38 15.16
N GLU A 86 -18.40 -1.74 14.00
CA GLU A 86 -18.58 -2.41 12.71
C GLU A 86 -17.40 -3.34 12.38
N TYR A 87 -16.17 -2.91 12.70
CA TYR A 87 -14.98 -3.77 12.62
C TYR A 87 -15.13 -5.04 13.46
N ASN A 88 -15.50 -4.90 14.73
CA ASN A 88 -15.64 -6.07 15.63
C ASN A 88 -16.72 -7.03 15.12
N THR A 89 -17.86 -6.52 14.64
CA THR A 89 -18.91 -7.35 14.02
C THR A 89 -18.40 -8.05 12.76
N ALA A 90 -17.75 -7.32 11.85
CA ALA A 90 -17.22 -7.87 10.61
C ALA A 90 -16.14 -8.94 10.86
N LEU A 91 -15.32 -8.76 11.91
CA LEU A 91 -14.31 -9.73 12.32
C LEU A 91 -14.94 -11.05 12.80
N LEU A 92 -16.00 -10.98 13.63
CA LEU A 92 -16.74 -12.16 14.08
C LEU A 92 -17.40 -12.91 12.92
N GLU A 93 -17.87 -12.18 11.91
CA GLU A 93 -18.43 -12.73 10.68
C GLU A 93 -17.38 -13.22 9.67
N LYS A 94 -16.08 -13.12 9.99
CA LYS A 94 -14.94 -13.44 9.11
C LYS A 94 -14.91 -12.64 7.79
N LYS A 95 -15.56 -11.47 7.76
CA LYS A 95 -15.54 -10.53 6.64
C LYS A 95 -14.30 -9.64 6.71
N TYR A 96 -13.15 -10.23 6.40
CA TYR A 96 -11.85 -9.59 6.64
C TYR A 96 -11.62 -8.29 5.85
N VAL A 97 -12.08 -8.21 4.61
CA VAL A 97 -11.93 -6.99 3.79
C VAL A 97 -12.70 -5.83 4.41
N THR A 98 -13.96 -6.07 4.77
CA THR A 98 -14.81 -5.07 5.42
C THR A 98 -14.23 -4.66 6.77
N ALA A 99 -13.74 -5.61 7.58
CA ALA A 99 -13.08 -5.32 8.84
C ALA A 99 -11.85 -4.41 8.65
N ALA A 100 -10.99 -4.71 7.66
CA ALA A 100 -9.81 -3.88 7.36
C ALA A 100 -10.19 -2.47 6.90
N GLN A 101 -11.23 -2.33 6.05
CA GLN A 101 -11.73 -1.03 5.59
C GLN A 101 -12.26 -0.17 6.75
N GLN A 102 -12.97 -0.79 7.70
CA GLN A 102 -13.48 -0.07 8.88
C GLN A 102 -12.35 0.39 9.82
N LEU A 103 -11.29 -0.41 9.98
CA LEU A 103 -10.09 0.04 10.70
C LEU A 103 -9.40 1.22 10.01
N GLU A 104 -9.29 1.22 8.69
CA GLU A 104 -8.69 2.35 7.96
C GLU A 104 -9.59 3.60 8.04
N LYS A 105 -10.92 3.44 8.05
CA LYS A 105 -11.86 4.53 8.33
C LYS A 105 -11.71 5.09 9.75
N ALA A 106 -11.53 4.23 10.76
CA ALA A 106 -11.22 4.67 12.12
C ALA A 106 -9.89 5.43 12.17
N ARG A 107 -8.87 4.96 11.44
CA ARG A 107 -7.56 5.62 11.31
C ARG A 107 -7.66 7.00 10.66
N SER A 108 -8.42 7.16 9.58
CA SER A 108 -8.60 8.46 8.92
C SER A 108 -9.37 9.47 9.79
N ASN A 109 -10.35 9.00 10.57
CA ASN A 109 -11.03 9.82 11.58
C ASN A 109 -10.06 10.29 12.67
N LEU A 110 -9.19 9.41 13.17
CA LEU A 110 -8.18 9.78 14.16
C LEU A 110 -7.19 10.82 13.62
N LYS A 111 -6.67 10.64 12.39
CA LYS A 111 -5.79 11.63 11.73
C LYS A 111 -6.47 13.01 11.60
N THR A 112 -7.76 13.02 11.29
CA THR A 112 -8.55 14.27 11.22
C THR A 112 -8.67 14.94 12.59
N LEU A 113 -8.86 14.16 13.66
CA LEU A 113 -8.88 14.68 15.03
C LEU A 113 -7.52 15.20 15.49
N GLU A 114 -6.42 14.54 15.14
CA GLU A 114 -5.05 14.95 15.45
C GLU A 114 -4.65 16.28 14.79
N SER A 115 -5.12 16.52 13.56
CA SER A 115 -4.86 17.77 12.82
C SER A 115 -5.52 19.01 13.45
N ARG A 116 -6.51 18.83 14.33
CA ARG A 116 -7.23 19.94 14.98
C ARG A 116 -6.48 20.43 16.21
N LYS A 117 -6.24 21.74 16.25
CA LYS A 117 -5.63 22.41 17.42
C LYS A 117 -6.60 22.36 18.62
N GLY A 118 -6.10 21.96 19.79
CA GLY A 118 -6.83 22.07 21.06
C GLY A 118 -7.60 20.81 21.52
N PHE A 119 -7.47 19.68 20.83
CA PHE A 119 -8.09 18.43 21.28
C PHE A 119 -7.21 17.74 22.35
N GLU A 120 -7.84 17.11 23.35
CA GLU A 120 -7.13 16.56 24.51
C GLU A 120 -6.17 15.42 24.10
N LEU A 121 -4.89 15.61 24.40
CA LEU A 121 -3.84 14.63 24.11
C LEU A 121 -4.10 13.26 24.77
N LYS A 122 -4.80 13.23 25.91
CA LYS A 122 -5.15 11.98 26.60
C LYS A 122 -6.15 11.15 25.80
N ILE A 123 -7.18 11.78 25.24
CA ILE A 123 -8.20 11.10 24.43
C ILE A 123 -7.57 10.59 23.14
N LEU A 124 -6.74 11.40 22.45
CA LEU A 124 -6.02 10.93 21.26
C LEU A 124 -5.12 9.74 21.55
N LYS A 125 -4.39 9.78 22.67
CA LYS A 125 -3.56 8.65 23.09
C LYS A 125 -4.40 7.39 23.32
N ALA A 126 -5.54 7.51 24.02
CA ALA A 126 -6.43 6.38 24.27
C ALA A 126 -7.00 5.79 22.96
N LEU A 127 -7.48 6.64 22.04
CA LEU A 127 -8.00 6.21 20.74
C LEU A 127 -6.89 5.59 19.86
N GLY A 128 -5.69 6.16 19.89
CA GLY A 128 -4.52 5.62 19.20
C GLY A 128 -4.06 4.28 19.75
N THR A 129 -4.09 4.09 21.07
CA THR A 129 -3.80 2.79 21.68
C THR A 129 -4.85 1.76 21.30
N GLU A 130 -6.14 2.12 21.32
CA GLU A 130 -7.22 1.23 20.91
C GLU A 130 -7.08 0.82 19.44
N LEU A 131 -6.85 1.78 18.54
CA LEU A 131 -6.63 1.52 17.13
C LEU A 131 -5.42 0.59 16.90
N THR A 132 -4.35 0.77 17.67
CA THR A 132 -3.17 -0.09 17.61
C THR A 132 -3.50 -1.51 18.06
N VAL A 133 -4.20 -1.67 19.18
CA VAL A 133 -4.64 -2.98 19.69
C VAL A 133 -5.52 -3.69 18.67
N GLN A 134 -6.52 -3.00 18.10
CA GLN A 134 -7.40 -3.60 17.11
C GLN A 134 -6.70 -3.93 15.80
N THR A 135 -5.75 -3.09 15.35
CA THR A 135 -4.92 -3.40 14.19
C THR A 135 -4.10 -4.67 14.43
N GLN A 136 -3.47 -4.81 15.61
CA GLN A 136 -2.70 -6.01 15.94
C GLN A 136 -3.58 -7.26 16.05
N ASN A 137 -4.78 -7.13 16.62
CA ASN A 137 -5.75 -8.22 16.69
C ASN A 137 -6.15 -8.71 15.28
N MET A 138 -6.44 -7.79 14.37
CA MET A 138 -6.73 -8.10 12.98
C MET A 138 -5.54 -8.79 12.29
N LEU A 139 -4.32 -8.27 12.48
CA LEU A 139 -3.11 -8.87 11.90
C LEU A 139 -2.82 -10.26 12.45
N TYR A 140 -3.15 -10.52 13.72
CA TYR A 140 -3.08 -11.85 14.31
C TYR A 140 -4.02 -12.82 13.59
N HIS A 141 -5.31 -12.47 13.47
CA HIS A 141 -6.29 -13.32 12.79
C HIS A 141 -5.96 -13.53 11.31
N LEU A 142 -5.59 -12.47 10.59
CA LEU A 142 -5.13 -12.59 9.20
C LEU A 142 -3.87 -13.46 9.09
N GLY A 143 -2.97 -13.37 10.07
CA GLY A 143 -1.77 -14.19 10.16
C GLY A 143 -2.07 -15.67 10.35
N GLU A 144 -3.02 -16.00 11.22
CA GLU A 144 -3.49 -17.38 11.42
C GLU A 144 -4.12 -17.94 10.13
N GLU A 145 -4.95 -17.14 9.45
CA GLU A 145 -5.54 -17.56 8.18
C GLU A 145 -4.50 -17.70 7.08
N TRP A 146 -3.53 -16.78 6.98
CA TRP A 146 -2.40 -16.91 6.05
C TRP A 146 -1.59 -18.19 6.29
N GLN A 147 -1.33 -18.53 7.56
CA GLN A 147 -0.64 -19.76 7.91
C GLN A 147 -1.45 -21.02 7.54
N LYS A 148 -2.78 -20.94 7.51
CA LYS A 148 -3.62 -22.05 7.01
C LYS A 148 -3.61 -22.14 5.49
N LEU A 149 -3.42 -21.02 4.79
CA LEU A 149 -3.45 -20.95 3.33
C LEU A 149 -2.13 -21.38 2.69
N ALA A 150 -0.99 -20.99 3.26
CA ALA A 150 0.35 -21.31 2.77
C ALA A 150 1.22 -21.90 3.89
N VAL A 151 1.25 -23.23 3.98
CA VAL A 151 2.05 -23.95 4.99
C VAL A 151 3.36 -24.43 4.37
N TRP A 152 4.46 -24.08 5.03
CA TRP A 152 5.78 -24.59 4.71
C TRP A 152 6.12 -25.75 5.66
N LYS A 153 6.31 -26.97 5.12
CA LYS A 153 6.94 -28.06 5.87
C LYS A 153 8.42 -28.04 5.55
N LEU A 154 9.21 -27.47 6.45
CA LEU A 154 10.65 -27.36 6.30
C LEU A 154 11.35 -28.44 7.15
N PRO A 155 12.48 -29.00 6.68
CA PRO A 155 13.30 -29.93 7.46
C PRO A 155 13.88 -29.24 8.72
N PRO A 156 14.11 -29.97 9.82
CA PRO A 156 14.75 -29.43 11.02
C PRO A 156 16.15 -28.89 10.70
N SER A 157 16.39 -27.69 11.24
CA SER A 157 17.36 -26.65 10.83
C SER A 157 18.86 -26.97 10.73
N LYS A 158 19.32 -28.21 10.96
CA LYS A 158 20.78 -28.47 11.01
C LYS A 158 21.46 -28.73 9.66
N ASP A 159 20.74 -29.10 8.60
CA ASP A 159 21.34 -29.43 7.30
C ASP A 159 20.58 -28.81 6.11
N SER A 160 20.27 -27.51 6.18
CA SER A 160 19.44 -26.80 5.19
C SER A 160 19.97 -26.79 3.74
N SER A 161 21.19 -27.25 3.50
CA SER A 161 21.80 -27.34 2.16
C SER A 161 21.85 -28.76 1.60
N SER A 162 21.50 -29.82 2.35
CA SER A 162 21.57 -31.19 1.81
C SER A 162 20.40 -31.51 0.88
N LEU A 163 20.65 -32.27 -0.19
CA LEU A 163 19.63 -32.74 -1.13
C LEU A 163 18.48 -33.48 -0.40
N GLU A 164 18.80 -34.27 0.62
CA GLU A 164 17.80 -34.97 1.44
C GLU A 164 16.88 -34.04 2.24
N SER A 165 17.41 -32.91 2.71
CA SER A 165 16.62 -31.90 3.42
C SER A 165 15.71 -31.13 2.47
N VAL A 166 16.18 -30.83 1.26
CA VAL A 166 15.37 -30.18 0.22
C VAL A 166 14.22 -31.09 -0.24
N VAL A 167 14.46 -32.40 -0.42
CA VAL A 167 13.41 -33.37 -0.79
C VAL A 167 12.30 -33.46 0.27
N ARG A 168 12.63 -33.21 1.54
CA ARG A 168 11.66 -33.16 2.64
C ARG A 168 10.90 -31.84 2.75
N SER A 169 11.27 -30.84 1.94
CA SER A 169 10.60 -29.54 1.92
C SER A 169 9.31 -29.64 1.11
N GLU A 170 8.19 -29.23 1.68
CA GLU A 170 6.89 -29.22 1.00
C GLU A 170 6.22 -27.86 1.17
N LEU A 171 5.60 -27.38 0.09
CA LEU A 171 4.73 -26.20 0.12
C LEU A 171 3.30 -26.66 -0.07
N HIS A 172 2.47 -26.44 0.95
CA HIS A 172 1.05 -26.78 0.95
C HIS A 172 0.26 -25.49 0.74
N LEU A 173 -0.49 -25.43 -0.35
CA LEU A 173 -1.37 -24.33 -0.71
C LEU A 173 -2.81 -24.81 -0.58
N ARG A 174 -3.58 -24.25 0.35
CA ARG A 174 -5.02 -24.56 0.43
C ARG A 174 -5.72 -23.91 -0.76
N ALA A 175 -6.31 -24.74 -1.61
CA ALA A 175 -7.12 -24.31 -2.73
C ALA A 175 -8.57 -24.44 -2.31
N VAL A 176 -9.29 -23.32 -2.18
CA VAL A 176 -10.75 -23.38 -1.99
C VAL A 176 -11.33 -24.08 -3.23
N PRO A 177 -12.11 -25.16 -3.09
CA PRO A 177 -12.81 -25.73 -4.22
C PRO A 177 -13.81 -24.68 -4.72
N LEU A 178 -13.88 -24.50 -6.04
CA LEU A 178 -14.87 -23.66 -6.71
C LEU A 178 -16.31 -24.21 -6.61
N LYS A 179 -16.63 -24.98 -5.56
CA LYS A 179 -17.95 -25.55 -5.34
C LYS A 179 -18.68 -24.73 -4.30
N GLU A 180 -19.70 -24.03 -4.79
CA GLU A 180 -20.83 -23.53 -4.03
C GLU A 180 -21.39 -24.67 -3.16
N ASP A 181 -21.78 -24.36 -1.94
CA ASP A 181 -22.29 -25.29 -0.90
C ASP A 181 -21.24 -26.12 -0.14
N ASP A 182 -20.41 -25.45 0.66
CA ASP A 182 -20.36 -25.71 2.11
C ASP A 182 -19.58 -24.59 2.82
N VAL A 183 -19.61 -24.54 4.14
CA VAL A 183 -19.03 -23.51 5.04
C VAL A 183 -17.50 -23.34 4.84
N ALA A 184 -17.10 -22.73 3.73
CA ALA A 184 -15.72 -22.50 3.35
C ALA A 184 -15.19 -21.25 4.07
N GLY A 185 -13.96 -21.33 4.56
CA GLY A 185 -13.25 -20.17 5.08
C GLY A 185 -13.19 -19.03 4.04
N PRO A 186 -12.90 -17.80 4.47
CA PRO A 186 -12.87 -16.66 3.56
C PRO A 186 -11.87 -16.91 2.42
N PRO A 187 -12.20 -16.51 1.18
CA PRO A 187 -11.32 -16.72 0.03
C PRO A 187 -9.91 -16.19 0.29
N VAL A 188 -8.89 -16.86 -0.23
CA VAL A 188 -7.48 -16.40 -0.21
C VAL A 188 -7.38 -14.92 -0.59
N ALA A 189 -8.17 -14.52 -1.59
CA ALA A 189 -8.29 -13.15 -2.05
C ALA A 189 -8.70 -12.17 -0.95
N ALA A 190 -9.66 -12.53 -0.09
CA ALA A 190 -10.15 -11.67 0.99
C ALA A 190 -9.08 -11.43 2.06
N VAL A 191 -8.27 -12.44 2.39
CA VAL A 191 -7.17 -12.32 3.35
C VAL A 191 -6.06 -11.41 2.81
N LEU A 192 -5.67 -11.62 1.54
CA LEU A 192 -4.62 -10.83 0.90
C LEU A 192 -5.05 -9.38 0.65
N GLN A 193 -6.30 -9.16 0.26
CA GLN A 193 -6.89 -7.83 0.12
C GLN A 193 -6.95 -7.11 1.48
N ALA A 194 -7.30 -7.81 2.56
CA ALA A 194 -7.29 -7.23 3.90
C ALA A 194 -5.87 -6.81 4.34
N PHE A 195 -4.84 -7.62 4.05
CA PHE A 195 -3.45 -7.22 4.26
C PHE A 195 -3.04 -6.01 3.41
N ALA A 196 -3.58 -5.88 2.18
CA ALA A 196 -3.31 -4.75 1.31
C ALA A 196 -3.88 -3.45 1.90
N VAL A 197 -5.14 -3.48 2.35
CA VAL A 197 -5.81 -2.33 2.99
C VAL A 197 -5.06 -1.88 4.25
N LEU A 198 -4.52 -2.82 5.03
CA LEU A 198 -3.75 -2.51 6.24
C LEU A 198 -2.30 -2.07 5.96
N GLY A 199 -1.82 -2.19 4.72
CA GLY A 199 -0.45 -1.84 4.33
C GLY A 199 0.62 -2.90 4.67
N GLU A 200 0.23 -4.09 5.12
CA GLU A 200 1.16 -5.15 5.58
C GLU A 200 1.42 -6.24 4.52
N LEU A 201 0.71 -6.19 3.39
CA LEU A 201 0.83 -7.18 2.31
C LEU A 201 2.26 -7.31 1.79
N HIS A 202 2.96 -6.19 1.56
CA HIS A 202 4.32 -6.19 1.02
C HIS A 202 5.29 -6.93 1.94
N THR A 203 5.22 -6.70 3.25
CA THR A 203 6.06 -7.38 4.25
C THR A 203 5.82 -8.89 4.25
N LYS A 204 4.54 -9.31 4.21
CA LYS A 204 4.17 -10.74 4.17
C LYS A 204 4.64 -11.42 2.88
N LEU A 205 4.42 -10.77 1.74
CA LEU A 205 4.81 -11.30 0.44
C LEU A 205 6.33 -11.38 0.29
N LYS A 206 7.08 -10.43 0.86
CA LYS A 206 8.55 -10.47 0.91
C LYS A 206 9.06 -11.69 1.67
N ILE A 207 8.50 -11.98 2.85
CA ILE A 207 8.88 -13.18 3.63
C ILE A 207 8.55 -14.44 2.83
N PHE A 208 7.37 -14.50 2.22
CA PHE A 208 6.97 -15.62 1.36
C PHE A 208 7.93 -15.82 0.18
N GLY A 209 8.28 -14.74 -0.53
CA GLY A 209 9.20 -14.77 -1.66
C GLY A 209 10.61 -15.20 -1.27
N GLN A 210 11.11 -14.77 -0.11
CA GLN A 210 12.41 -15.22 0.41
C GLN A 210 12.42 -16.73 0.70
N LEU A 211 11.34 -17.26 1.29
CA LEU A 211 11.20 -18.70 1.54
C LEU A 211 11.10 -19.48 0.22
N LEU A 212 10.30 -18.99 -0.73
CA LEU A 212 10.17 -19.58 -2.06
C LEU A 212 11.52 -19.64 -2.78
N LEU A 213 12.26 -18.54 -2.78
CA LEU A 213 13.57 -18.47 -3.40
C LEU A 213 14.56 -19.45 -2.75
N LYS A 214 14.61 -19.48 -1.42
CA LYS A 214 15.58 -20.28 -0.65
C LYS A 214 15.31 -21.78 -0.70
N TYR A 215 14.04 -22.19 -0.57
CA TYR A 215 13.68 -23.60 -0.38
C TYR A 215 13.10 -24.28 -1.62
N VAL A 216 12.71 -23.52 -2.65
CA VAL A 216 12.13 -24.07 -3.89
C VAL A 216 12.97 -23.68 -5.11
N LEU A 217 13.10 -22.39 -5.41
CA LEU A 217 13.67 -21.96 -6.69
C LEU A 217 15.19 -22.22 -6.78
N LYS A 218 15.98 -21.81 -5.78
CA LYS A 218 17.44 -22.04 -5.77
C LYS A 218 17.77 -23.54 -5.77
N PRO A 219 17.13 -24.40 -4.96
CA PRO A 219 17.41 -25.83 -5.01
C PRO A 219 17.07 -26.49 -6.36
N LEU A 220 16.03 -26.05 -7.06
CA LEU A 220 15.70 -26.55 -8.41
C LEU A 220 16.76 -26.20 -9.46
N ILE A 221 17.52 -25.11 -9.25
CA ILE A 221 18.63 -24.70 -10.11
C ILE A 221 19.91 -25.47 -9.73
N LEU A 222 20.19 -25.61 -8.44
CA LEU A 222 21.43 -26.20 -7.93
C LEU A 222 21.47 -27.73 -8.00
N TYR A 223 20.32 -28.40 -7.93
CA TYR A 223 20.22 -29.86 -7.91
C TYR A 223 19.56 -30.42 -9.17
N PRO A 224 20.34 -30.93 -10.14
CA PRO A 224 19.80 -31.49 -11.38
C PRO A 224 18.80 -32.64 -11.18
N SER A 225 19.05 -33.46 -10.16
CA SER A 225 18.23 -34.61 -9.76
C SER A 225 16.86 -34.23 -9.20
N LEU A 226 16.69 -32.98 -8.75
CA LEU A 226 15.47 -32.54 -8.09
C LEU A 226 14.38 -32.24 -9.11
N GLN A 227 13.24 -32.93 -9.01
CA GLN A 227 12.08 -32.72 -9.86
C GLN A 227 10.89 -32.26 -9.01
N PRO A 228 10.26 -31.12 -9.33
CA PRO A 228 9.03 -30.70 -8.70
C PRO A 228 7.89 -31.57 -9.21
N PHE A 229 7.01 -31.99 -8.30
CA PHE A 229 5.75 -32.63 -8.68
C PHE A 229 4.63 -32.14 -7.78
N THR A 230 3.42 -32.28 -8.30
CA THR A 230 2.23 -31.66 -7.75
C THR A 230 1.25 -32.74 -7.33
N GLU A 231 0.81 -32.73 -6.08
CA GLU A 231 -0.26 -33.59 -5.58
C GLU A 231 -1.48 -32.73 -5.27
N GLU A 232 -2.62 -33.04 -5.90
CA GLU A 232 -3.89 -32.41 -5.59
C GLU A 232 -4.68 -33.32 -4.65
N GLN A 233 -4.91 -32.86 -3.42
CA GLN A 233 -5.83 -33.46 -2.46
C GLN A 233 -7.09 -32.59 -2.38
N SER A 234 -8.20 -33.15 -1.90
CA SER A 234 -9.56 -32.57 -2.02
C SER A 234 -9.72 -31.07 -1.69
N ASP A 235 -8.86 -30.48 -0.86
CA ASP A 235 -8.87 -29.06 -0.46
C ASP A 235 -7.45 -28.44 -0.44
N VAL A 236 -6.40 -29.19 -0.79
CA VAL A 236 -5.01 -28.75 -0.63
C VAL A 236 -4.19 -29.20 -1.83
N PHE A 237 -3.51 -28.24 -2.43
CA PHE A 237 -2.49 -28.46 -3.42
C PHE A 237 -1.12 -28.55 -2.74
N ILE A 238 -0.36 -29.60 -3.03
CA ILE A 238 0.95 -29.82 -2.42
C ILE A 238 2.02 -29.84 -3.51
N LEU A 239 2.98 -28.92 -3.40
CA LEU A 239 4.23 -28.94 -4.17
C LEU A 239 5.29 -29.70 -3.37
N ARG A 240 5.74 -30.83 -3.93
CA ARG A 240 6.82 -31.66 -3.37
C ARG A 240 7.97 -31.82 -4.36
N PHE A 241 9.07 -32.34 -3.86
CA PHE A 241 10.24 -32.65 -4.67
C PHE A 241 10.60 -34.13 -4.57
N LYS A 242 10.98 -34.72 -5.69
CA LYS A 242 11.58 -36.06 -5.75
C LYS A 242 13.00 -35.94 -6.28
N SER A 243 13.90 -36.78 -5.77
CA SER A 243 15.23 -36.95 -6.34
C SER A 243 15.19 -38.11 -7.33
N GLU A 244 15.30 -37.80 -8.62
CA GLU A 244 15.55 -38.80 -9.66
C GLU A 244 17.04 -38.96 -9.89
N LYS A 245 17.51 -40.16 -10.22
CA LYS A 245 18.93 -40.37 -10.55
C LYS A 245 19.27 -39.51 -11.78
N PRO A 246 20.17 -38.53 -11.66
CA PRO A 246 20.49 -37.69 -12.80
C PRO A 246 21.31 -38.52 -13.80
N GLY A 247 21.01 -38.39 -15.09
CA GLY A 247 21.83 -38.97 -16.16
C GLY A 247 23.12 -38.18 -16.43
N LEU A 248 23.22 -36.94 -15.92
CA LEU A 248 24.30 -35.97 -16.15
C LEU A 248 24.59 -35.16 -14.89
N ASP A 249 25.84 -34.69 -14.71
CA ASP A 249 26.27 -33.87 -13.56
C ASP A 249 25.63 -32.47 -13.51
N HIS A 250 25.04 -32.01 -14.63
CA HIS A 250 24.41 -30.69 -14.76
C HIS A 250 23.06 -30.81 -15.50
N SER A 251 22.04 -30.08 -15.04
CA SER A 251 20.76 -29.99 -15.76
C SER A 251 20.90 -29.07 -16.96
N SER A 252 20.19 -29.40 -18.05
CA SER A 252 20.07 -28.49 -19.18
C SER A 252 19.28 -27.23 -18.79
N PRO A 253 19.59 -26.04 -19.35
CA PRO A 253 18.81 -24.83 -19.05
C PRO A 253 17.32 -24.97 -19.32
N ILE A 254 16.97 -25.72 -20.36
CA ILE A 254 15.59 -26.00 -20.76
C ILE A 254 14.84 -26.76 -19.64
N GLU A 255 15.46 -27.78 -19.06
CA GLU A 255 14.88 -28.50 -17.91
C GLU A 255 14.68 -27.58 -16.71
N VAL A 256 15.68 -26.76 -16.37
CA VAL A 256 15.60 -25.83 -15.23
C VAL A 256 14.47 -24.82 -15.44
N PHE A 257 14.34 -24.26 -16.63
CA PHE A 257 13.26 -23.34 -16.97
C PHE A 257 11.88 -24.00 -16.87
N ASN A 258 11.73 -25.24 -17.35
CA ASN A 258 10.47 -25.99 -17.22
C ASN A 258 10.10 -26.27 -15.76
N LYS A 259 11.07 -26.68 -14.93
CA LYS A 259 10.86 -26.90 -13.49
C LYS A 259 10.37 -25.64 -12.79
N ILE A 260 11.04 -24.50 -13.04
CA ILE A 260 10.70 -23.22 -12.42
C ILE A 260 9.36 -22.70 -12.94
N LYS A 261 9.11 -22.81 -14.25
CA LYS A 261 7.85 -22.43 -14.88
C LYS A 261 6.66 -23.13 -14.23
N LEU A 262 6.76 -24.45 -14.00
CA LEU A 262 5.71 -25.21 -13.32
C LEU A 262 5.39 -24.63 -11.94
N VAL A 263 6.41 -24.25 -11.16
CA VAL A 263 6.22 -23.64 -9.84
C VAL A 263 5.46 -22.31 -9.96
N PHE A 264 5.84 -21.45 -10.90
CA PHE A 264 5.14 -20.17 -11.12
C PHE A 264 3.71 -20.35 -11.63
N GLU A 265 3.45 -21.32 -12.51
CA GLU A 265 2.10 -21.64 -13.00
C GLU A 265 1.18 -22.09 -11.85
N VAL A 266 1.70 -22.93 -10.96
CA VAL A 266 0.99 -23.36 -9.75
C VAL A 266 0.68 -22.18 -8.84
N LEU A 267 1.69 -21.35 -8.53
CA LEU A 267 1.51 -20.19 -7.65
C LEU A 267 0.53 -19.19 -8.23
N HIS A 268 0.61 -18.95 -9.55
CA HIS A 268 -0.33 -18.09 -10.25
C HIS A 268 -1.75 -18.63 -10.13
N LYS A 269 -1.97 -19.92 -10.44
CA LYS A 269 -3.30 -20.55 -10.44
C LYS A 269 -3.95 -20.57 -9.06
N TYR A 270 -3.21 -20.92 -8.00
CA TYR A 270 -3.79 -21.23 -6.69
C TYR A 270 -3.64 -20.12 -5.64
N LEU A 271 -2.79 -19.11 -5.86
CA LEU A 271 -2.49 -18.09 -4.85
C LEU A 271 -2.48 -16.65 -5.37
N LEU A 272 -1.89 -16.41 -6.55
CA LEU A 272 -1.47 -15.05 -6.97
C LEU A 272 -2.33 -14.43 -8.08
N ASN A 273 -3.22 -15.18 -8.74
CA ASN A 273 -4.17 -14.65 -9.71
C ASN A 273 -5.38 -13.97 -9.02
N VAL A 274 -5.10 -13.06 -8.08
CA VAL A 274 -6.10 -12.25 -7.40
C VAL A 274 -5.89 -10.78 -7.78
N PRO A 275 -6.90 -10.12 -8.36
CA PRO A 275 -6.84 -8.68 -8.57
C PRO A 275 -6.94 -7.96 -7.22
N LEU A 276 -6.00 -7.05 -6.95
CA LEU A 276 -6.12 -6.16 -5.79
C LEU A 276 -7.02 -4.98 -6.16
N GLU A 277 -8.12 -4.81 -5.42
CA GLU A 277 -8.93 -3.60 -5.52
C GLU A 277 -8.18 -2.47 -4.81
N GLN A 278 -7.59 -1.55 -5.57
CA GLN A 278 -7.07 -0.32 -4.99
C GLN A 278 -8.22 0.67 -4.75
N PRO A 279 -8.26 1.37 -3.60
CA PRO A 279 -9.20 2.46 -3.41
C PRO A 279 -8.88 3.56 -4.44
N ALA A 280 -9.79 3.72 -5.39
CA ALA A 280 -9.61 4.58 -6.55
C ALA A 280 -9.60 6.06 -6.15
N GLU A 281 -8.48 6.73 -6.40
CA GLU A 281 -8.48 8.07 -6.98
C GLU A 281 -7.62 8.02 -8.24
N ASP A 282 -8.26 8.35 -9.36
CA ASP A 282 -7.74 8.50 -10.72
C ASP A 282 -7.54 7.26 -11.62
N LYS A 283 -8.34 7.30 -12.69
CA LYS A 283 -8.43 6.38 -13.83
C LYS A 283 -7.07 6.09 -14.48
N LYS A 284 -6.58 4.87 -14.28
CA LYS A 284 -6.12 3.96 -15.34
C LYS A 284 -6.25 2.54 -14.80
N GLU A 285 -7.02 1.70 -15.47
CA GLU A 285 -7.13 0.26 -15.22
C GLU A 285 -5.74 -0.40 -15.38
N CYS A 286 -4.98 -0.44 -14.30
CA CYS A 286 -3.85 -1.36 -14.18
C CYS A 286 -3.71 -1.67 -12.69
N GLY A 287 -4.68 -2.42 -12.16
CA GLY A 287 -4.57 -2.97 -10.80
C GLY A 287 -3.32 -3.83 -10.74
N VAL A 288 -2.37 -3.43 -9.88
CA VAL A 288 -1.15 -4.20 -9.62
C VAL A 288 -1.57 -5.57 -9.10
N THR A 289 -1.15 -6.63 -9.79
CA THR A 289 -1.44 -8.00 -9.34
C THR A 289 -0.45 -8.47 -8.27
N LEU A 290 -0.85 -9.43 -7.45
CA LEU A 290 0.06 -10.04 -6.48
C LEU A 290 1.26 -10.73 -7.13
N ALA A 291 1.06 -11.29 -8.33
CA ALA A 291 2.12 -11.87 -9.13
C ALA A 291 3.20 -10.83 -9.49
N GLU A 292 2.78 -9.62 -9.88
CA GLU A 292 3.71 -8.50 -10.16
C GLU A 292 4.52 -8.11 -8.93
N LEU A 293 3.87 -7.96 -7.77
CA LEU A 293 4.56 -7.60 -6.53
C LEU A 293 5.57 -8.68 -6.11
N LEU A 294 5.21 -9.95 -6.23
CA LEU A 294 6.13 -11.04 -5.90
C LEU A 294 7.30 -11.09 -6.88
N GLY A 295 7.02 -10.94 -8.18
CA GLY A 295 8.01 -10.92 -9.25
C GLY A 295 9.07 -9.84 -9.05
N ASP A 296 8.63 -8.60 -8.78
CA ASP A 296 9.53 -7.46 -8.49
C ASP A 296 10.46 -7.74 -7.29
N MET A 297 10.04 -8.56 -6.32
CA MET A 297 10.84 -8.88 -5.12
C MET A 297 11.86 -10.00 -5.32
N ILE A 298 11.62 -10.95 -6.22
CA ILE A 298 12.44 -12.18 -6.33
C ILE A 298 13.20 -12.29 -7.66
N TRP A 299 12.83 -11.52 -8.68
CA TRP A 299 13.36 -11.72 -10.03
C TRP A 299 14.85 -11.43 -10.14
N GLU A 300 15.35 -10.36 -9.52
CA GLU A 300 16.78 -10.01 -9.54
C GLU A 300 17.63 -11.19 -9.04
N ASP A 301 17.38 -11.63 -7.80
CA ASP A 301 18.08 -12.77 -7.19
C ASP A 301 17.92 -14.09 -7.98
N LEU A 302 16.74 -14.32 -8.55
CA LEU A 302 16.47 -15.52 -9.35
C LEU A 302 17.24 -15.50 -10.67
N SER A 303 17.24 -14.36 -11.35
CA SER A 303 17.92 -14.17 -12.64
C SER A 303 19.43 -14.33 -12.48
N ASP A 304 20.01 -13.74 -11.43
CA ASP A 304 21.43 -13.91 -11.10
C ASP A 304 21.77 -15.37 -10.80
N CYS A 305 20.92 -16.06 -10.04
CA CYS A 305 21.12 -17.47 -9.74
C CYS A 305 21.06 -18.35 -11.01
N LEU A 306 20.12 -18.07 -11.92
CA LEU A 306 19.99 -18.74 -13.21
C LEU A 306 21.20 -18.47 -14.10
N ILE A 307 21.69 -17.23 -14.14
CA ILE A 307 22.89 -16.88 -14.91
C ILE A 307 24.09 -17.66 -14.39
N GLN A 308 24.38 -17.56 -13.09
CA GLN A 308 25.59 -18.11 -12.48
C GLN A 308 25.61 -19.63 -12.44
N ASN A 309 24.49 -20.28 -12.11
CA ASN A 309 24.47 -21.72 -11.83
C ASN A 309 23.91 -22.55 -12.99
N CYS A 310 23.31 -21.92 -14.00
CA CYS A 310 22.72 -22.62 -15.14
C CYS A 310 23.29 -22.13 -16.49
N LEU A 311 23.13 -20.85 -16.84
CA LEU A 311 23.54 -20.35 -18.16
C LEU A 311 25.06 -20.27 -18.37
N VAL A 312 25.85 -19.97 -17.34
CA VAL A 312 27.33 -19.98 -17.44
C VAL A 312 27.85 -21.36 -17.83
N ASN A 313 27.26 -22.40 -17.25
CA ASN A 313 27.66 -23.79 -17.47
C ASN A 313 27.27 -24.30 -18.86
N SER A 314 26.22 -23.71 -19.46
CA SER A 314 25.77 -24.08 -20.81
C SER A 314 26.56 -23.41 -21.94
N ILE A 315 27.46 -22.45 -21.64
CA ILE A 315 28.28 -21.78 -22.66
C ILE A 315 29.19 -22.81 -23.36
N PRO A 316 29.05 -22.99 -24.68
CA PRO A 316 29.83 -23.96 -25.45
C PRO A 316 31.33 -23.74 -25.32
N THR A 317 32.10 -24.81 -25.34
CA THR A 317 33.56 -24.75 -25.43
C THR A 317 34.07 -24.89 -26.86
N ASN A 318 33.23 -25.23 -27.85
CA ASN A 318 33.64 -25.39 -29.25
C ASN A 318 32.69 -24.64 -30.18
N SER A 319 33.23 -24.05 -31.24
CA SER A 319 32.45 -23.25 -32.21
C SER A 319 31.33 -24.04 -32.89
N SER A 320 31.50 -25.35 -33.06
CA SER A 320 30.48 -26.24 -33.64
C SER A 320 29.25 -26.42 -32.75
N LYS A 321 29.36 -26.17 -31.44
CA LYS A 321 28.24 -26.24 -30.48
C LYS A 321 27.59 -24.87 -30.25
N LEU A 322 28.10 -23.81 -30.88
CA LEU A 322 27.54 -22.46 -30.77
C LEU A 322 26.17 -22.36 -31.46
N GLU A 323 26.00 -23.04 -32.59
CA GLU A 323 24.71 -23.14 -33.28
C GLU A 323 23.63 -23.83 -32.43
N GLN A 324 24.02 -24.82 -31.62
CA GLN A 324 23.12 -25.53 -30.70
C GLN A 324 22.68 -24.62 -29.53
N TYR A 325 23.42 -23.57 -29.21
CA TYR A 325 23.06 -22.63 -28.15
C TYR A 325 21.86 -21.74 -28.53
N ILE A 326 21.52 -21.65 -29.82
CA ILE A 326 20.31 -20.94 -30.28
C ILE A 326 19.05 -21.50 -29.61
N GLU A 327 19.02 -22.81 -29.34
CA GLU A 327 17.91 -23.46 -28.63
C GLU A 327 17.78 -22.95 -27.18
N VAL A 328 18.91 -22.72 -26.49
CA VAL A 328 18.93 -22.14 -25.14
C VAL A 328 18.39 -20.73 -25.16
N ILE A 329 18.79 -19.90 -26.13
CA ILE A 329 18.28 -18.53 -26.29
C ILE A 329 16.76 -18.55 -26.49
N LYS A 330 16.24 -19.39 -27.39
CA LYS A 330 14.80 -19.54 -27.62
C LYS A 330 14.04 -19.98 -26.37
N SER A 331 14.59 -20.96 -25.65
CA SER A 331 13.98 -21.43 -24.41
C SER A 331 13.97 -20.35 -23.32
N THR A 332 15.01 -19.50 -23.23
CA THR A 332 15.01 -18.32 -22.35
C THR A 332 13.94 -17.31 -22.75
N GLU A 333 13.75 -17.04 -24.04
CA GLU A 333 12.69 -16.15 -24.54
C GLU A 333 11.29 -16.68 -24.19
N GLU A 334 11.04 -17.97 -24.41
CA GLU A 334 9.77 -18.62 -24.08
C GLU A 334 9.49 -18.65 -22.58
N PHE A 335 10.52 -18.88 -21.77
CA PHE A 335 10.44 -18.84 -20.31
C PHE A 335 10.06 -17.44 -19.81
N GLU A 336 10.75 -16.40 -20.25
CA GLU A 336 10.43 -15.03 -19.89
C GLU A 336 9.04 -14.62 -20.37
N LYS A 337 8.65 -15.05 -21.58
CA LYS A 337 7.31 -14.79 -22.10
C LYS A 337 6.24 -15.42 -21.19
N ALA A 338 6.42 -16.67 -20.77
CA ALA A 338 5.48 -17.32 -19.86
C ALA A 338 5.35 -16.55 -18.53
N LEU A 339 6.46 -16.08 -17.96
CA LEU A 339 6.44 -15.27 -16.74
C LEU A 339 5.78 -13.90 -16.93
N LYS A 340 5.96 -13.26 -18.11
CA LYS A 340 5.25 -12.02 -18.48
C LYS A 340 3.75 -12.26 -18.64
N ASP A 341 3.35 -13.36 -19.27
CA ASP A 341 1.94 -13.73 -19.45
C ASP A 341 1.26 -13.95 -18.08
N MET A 342 2.00 -14.50 -17.11
CA MET A 342 1.58 -14.62 -15.70
C MET A 342 1.81 -13.35 -14.85
N ARG A 343 2.27 -12.25 -15.47
CA ARG A 343 2.57 -10.95 -14.85
C ARG A 343 3.65 -10.92 -13.77
N PHE A 344 4.53 -11.91 -13.68
CA PHE A 344 5.69 -11.86 -12.78
C PHE A 344 6.79 -10.91 -13.27
N LEU A 345 6.78 -10.56 -14.56
CA LEU A 345 7.80 -9.70 -15.17
C LEU A 345 7.18 -8.48 -15.83
N LYS A 346 7.88 -7.35 -15.76
CA LYS A 346 7.54 -6.09 -16.41
C LYS A 346 8.58 -5.74 -17.47
N GLY A 347 8.12 -5.21 -18.60
CA GLY A 347 8.97 -4.69 -19.67
C GLY A 347 9.50 -5.74 -20.66
N ASP A 348 10.25 -5.28 -21.65
CA ASP A 348 10.62 -6.08 -22.82
C ASP A 348 11.95 -6.81 -22.69
N ALA A 349 12.92 -6.26 -21.95
CA ALA A 349 14.27 -6.82 -21.85
C ALA A 349 14.70 -7.04 -20.40
N THR A 350 14.87 -8.30 -20.00
CA THR A 350 15.46 -8.66 -18.70
C THR A 350 16.95 -8.96 -18.83
N GLU A 351 17.67 -8.95 -17.72
CA GLU A 351 19.10 -9.29 -17.67
C GLU A 351 19.38 -10.75 -18.09
N LEU A 352 18.44 -11.66 -17.86
CA LEU A 352 18.57 -13.08 -18.21
C LEU A 352 18.65 -13.27 -19.74
N LEU A 353 17.68 -12.72 -20.50
CA LEU A 353 17.69 -12.79 -21.96
C LEU A 353 18.86 -11.99 -22.58
N LYS A 354 19.21 -10.84 -22.00
CA LYS A 354 20.40 -10.08 -22.45
C LYS A 354 21.66 -10.91 -22.33
N TYR A 355 21.83 -11.62 -21.21
CA TYR A 355 22.97 -12.51 -20.98
C TYR A 355 22.97 -13.66 -22.00
N ALA A 356 21.85 -14.36 -22.18
CA ALA A 356 21.75 -15.48 -23.11
C ALA A 356 22.07 -15.06 -24.56
N ARG A 357 21.59 -13.89 -25.01
CA ARG A 357 21.87 -13.38 -26.37
C ARG A 357 23.32 -12.96 -26.57
N ASN A 358 24.05 -12.62 -25.51
CA ASN A 358 25.45 -12.22 -25.58
C ASN A 358 26.43 -13.41 -25.59
N VAL A 359 25.96 -14.62 -25.94
CA VAL A 359 26.76 -15.85 -25.96
C VAL A 359 28.06 -15.71 -26.74
N ASN A 360 28.09 -14.95 -27.83
CA ASN A 360 29.29 -14.78 -28.65
C ASN A 360 30.42 -14.10 -27.88
N SER A 361 30.10 -13.07 -27.10
CA SER A 361 31.07 -12.39 -26.23
C SER A 361 31.53 -13.32 -25.11
N HIS A 362 30.60 -14.05 -24.48
CA HIS A 362 30.93 -15.01 -23.43
C HIS A 362 31.80 -16.17 -23.95
N PHE A 363 31.52 -16.68 -25.15
CA PHE A 363 32.30 -17.70 -25.83
C PHE A 363 33.72 -17.20 -26.12
N ALA A 364 33.86 -16.00 -26.68
CA ALA A 364 35.15 -15.39 -26.96
C ALA A 364 35.98 -15.22 -25.68
N ASN A 365 35.37 -14.71 -24.61
CA ASN A 365 36.02 -14.57 -23.31
C ASN A 365 36.45 -15.92 -22.71
N LYS A 366 35.58 -16.93 -22.74
CA LYS A 366 35.89 -18.29 -22.27
C LYS A 366 37.05 -18.90 -23.06
N LYS A 367 37.06 -18.74 -24.39
CA LYS A 367 38.16 -19.18 -25.25
C LYS A 367 39.47 -18.48 -24.95
N CYS A 368 39.46 -17.17 -24.74
CA CYS A 368 40.65 -16.43 -24.32
C CYS A 368 41.20 -16.98 -22.99
N GLN A 369 40.33 -17.22 -22.01
CA GLN A 369 40.73 -17.80 -20.73
C GLN A 369 41.29 -19.22 -20.89
N ASP A 370 40.66 -20.08 -21.67
CA ASP A 370 41.14 -21.45 -21.93
C ASP A 370 42.54 -21.42 -22.57
N VAL A 371 42.79 -20.53 -23.52
CA VAL A 371 44.09 -20.35 -24.16
C VAL A 371 45.14 -19.86 -23.15
N ILE A 372 44.80 -18.90 -22.28
CA ILE A 372 45.70 -18.41 -21.23
C ILE A 372 46.04 -19.53 -20.24
N VAL A 373 45.05 -20.31 -19.81
CA VAL A 373 45.25 -21.45 -18.90
C VAL A 373 46.13 -22.51 -19.56
N ALA A 374 45.88 -22.85 -20.83
CA ALA A 374 46.71 -23.79 -21.57
C ALA A 374 48.16 -23.28 -21.73
N ALA A 375 48.34 -22.00 -22.05
CA ALA A 375 49.67 -21.39 -22.14
C ALA A 375 50.40 -21.41 -20.79
N ARG A 376 49.69 -21.10 -19.69
CA ARG A 376 50.25 -21.17 -18.34
C ARG A 376 50.67 -22.59 -17.99
N ASN A 377 49.80 -23.56 -18.22
CA ASN A 377 50.08 -24.98 -17.97
C ASN A 377 51.30 -25.46 -18.78
N LEU A 378 51.42 -25.02 -20.04
CA LEU A 378 52.59 -25.31 -20.87
C LEU A 378 53.86 -24.68 -20.27
N MET A 379 53.82 -23.40 -19.89
CA MET A 379 54.96 -22.70 -19.27
C MET A 379 55.39 -23.32 -17.94
N THR A 380 54.46 -23.88 -17.17
CA THR A 380 54.74 -24.56 -15.91
C THR A 380 55.04 -26.05 -16.07
N SER A 381 54.90 -26.61 -17.26
CA SER A 381 55.18 -28.03 -17.48
C SER A 381 56.68 -28.30 -17.56
N GLU A 382 57.12 -29.46 -17.09
CA GLU A 382 58.52 -29.88 -17.08
C GLU A 382 58.99 -30.31 -18.48
N ILE A 383 58.97 -29.38 -19.44
CA ILE A 383 59.36 -29.62 -20.85
C ILE A 383 60.88 -29.79 -21.03
N HIS A 384 61.66 -29.75 -19.95
CA HIS A 384 63.11 -29.87 -19.95
C HIS A 384 63.61 -31.32 -19.88
N ASN A 385 62.73 -32.32 -19.79
CA ASN A 385 63.12 -33.74 -19.85
C ASN A 385 63.48 -34.15 -21.30
N THR A 386 64.79 -34.11 -21.60
CA THR A 386 65.34 -34.58 -22.88
C THR A 386 65.60 -36.09 -22.79
N VAL A 387 64.95 -36.89 -23.64
CA VAL A 387 65.28 -38.31 -23.78
C VAL A 387 66.38 -38.44 -24.82
N LYS A 388 67.52 -39.05 -24.44
CA LYS A 388 68.60 -39.39 -25.38
C LYS A 388 68.07 -40.48 -26.32
N VAL A 389 67.83 -40.12 -27.58
CA VAL A 389 67.52 -41.11 -28.63
C VAL A 389 68.79 -41.93 -28.85
N THR A 390 68.69 -43.25 -28.68
CA THR A 390 69.82 -44.20 -28.83
C THR A 390 69.71 -44.93 -30.16
#